data_AF-A0A925QH44-F1
#
_entry.id   AF-A0A925QH44-F1
#
_cell.length_a   1.000
_cell.length_b   1.000
_cell.length_c   1.000
_cell.angle_alpha   90.00
_cell.angle_beta   90.00
_cell.angle_gamma   90.00
#
_symmetry.space_group_name_H-M   'P 1'
#
loop_
_entity.id
_entity.type
_entity.pdbx_description
1 polymer ?
#
loop_
_entity_poly.entity_id
_entity_poly.type
_entity_poly.pdbx_seq_one_letter_code
_entity_poly.pdbx_strand_id
1 'polypeptide(L)'
;MATFTLDRAFVSPLPLSGATAHASPALAGSVLEDRLVQFQSLGSTPPLVTGAFQERIVRSRVDGTLAFYYRITELRGGELDQFFRVELGPLPTPRPTVEVEYRTDGLGVIGPQGVLFDGAAISFVFSASSPGRTIPVTETALSRFMFFKLTSAESSGRPITYAADRFGRISMRGVRWATGVIGNSFHPVFS
;
A
#
# COMPACT_ATOMS: atom_id res chain seq x y z
N MET A 1 -8.43 -11.62 5.35
CA MET A 1 -7.03 -11.54 4.90
C MET A 1 -6.87 -12.39 3.66
N ALA A 2 -6.39 -11.78 2.57
CA ALA A 2 -6.09 -12.49 1.33
C ALA A 2 -4.66 -13.05 1.39
N THR A 3 -4.47 -14.29 0.98
CA THR A 3 -3.15 -14.95 0.98
C THR A 3 -2.84 -15.48 -0.41
N PHE A 4 -1.64 -15.17 -0.91
CA PHE A 4 -1.21 -15.64 -2.22
C PHE A 4 0.32 -15.65 -2.37
N THR A 5 0.80 -16.49 -3.28
CA THR A 5 2.22 -16.49 -3.68
C THR A 5 2.44 -15.43 -4.74
N LEU A 6 3.58 -14.73 -4.67
CA LEU A 6 3.95 -13.70 -5.64
C LEU A 6 4.41 -14.28 -6.99
N ASP A 7 3.77 -15.34 -7.49
CA ASP A 7 4.16 -16.10 -8.68
C ASP A 7 3.23 -15.91 -9.88
N ARG A 8 1.96 -15.56 -9.66
CA ARG A 8 0.97 -15.38 -10.72
C ARG A 8 0.14 -14.12 -10.53
N ALA A 9 0.00 -13.37 -11.61
CA ALA A 9 -0.90 -12.23 -11.66
C ALA A 9 -2.36 -12.65 -11.51
N PHE A 10 -3.18 -11.77 -10.93
CA PHE A 10 -4.63 -11.91 -10.91
C PHE A 10 -5.25 -11.11 -12.04
N VAL A 11 -6.32 -11.65 -12.61
CA VAL A 11 -7.13 -10.96 -13.62
C VAL A 11 -8.21 -10.07 -13.00
N SER A 12 -8.46 -10.21 -11.69
CA SER A 12 -9.41 -9.41 -10.92
C SER A 12 -8.92 -9.19 -9.48
N PRO A 13 -9.33 -8.10 -8.81
CA PRO A 13 -8.95 -7.86 -7.42
C PRO A 13 -9.55 -8.89 -6.45
N LEU A 14 -8.75 -9.33 -5.48
CA LEU A 14 -9.22 -10.11 -4.34
C LEU A 14 -9.85 -9.17 -3.30
N PRO A 15 -11.03 -9.49 -2.72
CA PRO A 15 -11.69 -8.62 -1.76
C PRO A 15 -10.91 -8.53 -0.44
N LEU A 16 -10.92 -7.33 0.17
CA LEU A 16 -10.32 -7.06 1.47
C LEU A 16 -11.42 -6.76 2.51
N SER A 17 -11.38 -7.45 3.64
CA SER A 17 -12.41 -7.34 4.70
C SER A 17 -11.98 -6.43 5.84
N GLY A 18 -10.70 -6.09 5.92
CA GLY A 18 -10.08 -5.48 7.07
C GLY A 18 -9.68 -6.53 8.13
N ALA A 19 -8.64 -6.19 8.89
CA ALA A 19 -8.12 -6.95 10.03
C ALA A 19 -7.93 -6.03 11.24
N THR A 20 -7.88 -6.62 12.42
CA THR A 20 -7.49 -5.96 13.66
C THR A 20 -6.25 -6.62 14.24
N ALA A 21 -5.44 -5.87 14.98
CA ALA A 21 -4.31 -6.46 15.71
C ALA A 21 -4.77 -7.45 16.78
N HIS A 22 -6.01 -7.32 17.28
CA HIS A 22 -6.59 -8.29 18.21
C HIS A 22 -6.86 -9.65 17.53
N ALA A 23 -7.49 -9.64 16.35
CA ALA A 23 -7.76 -10.86 15.60
C ALA A 23 -6.52 -11.44 14.90
N SER A 24 -5.48 -10.63 14.70
CA SER A 24 -4.22 -11.05 14.10
C SER A 24 -3.03 -10.50 14.89
N PRO A 25 -2.66 -11.13 16.02
CA PRO A 25 -1.60 -10.63 16.90
C PRO A 25 -0.23 -10.50 16.23
N ALA A 26 0.04 -11.25 15.15
CA ALA A 26 1.26 -11.12 14.36
C ALA A 26 1.38 -9.76 13.64
N LEU A 27 0.30 -8.98 13.54
CA LEU A 27 0.32 -7.61 13.04
C LEU A 27 0.82 -6.62 14.11
N ALA A 28 0.77 -7.00 15.38
CA ALA A 28 1.40 -6.28 16.46
C ALA A 28 2.88 -6.69 16.55
N GLY A 29 3.75 -5.70 16.57
CA GLY A 29 5.18 -5.96 16.50
C GLY A 29 6.02 -4.75 16.85
N SER A 30 7.33 -4.93 16.79
CA SER A 30 8.27 -3.83 16.92
C SER A 30 8.38 -3.12 15.57
N VAL A 31 8.24 -1.80 15.58
CA VAL A 31 8.48 -0.96 14.40
C VAL A 31 9.99 -0.91 14.15
N LEU A 32 10.41 -1.33 12.96
CA LEU A 32 11.81 -1.29 12.53
C LEU A 32 12.14 0.00 11.78
N GLU A 33 11.18 0.48 10.98
CA GLU A 33 11.29 1.71 10.20
C GLU A 33 9.91 2.37 10.11
N ASP A 34 9.90 3.69 10.15
CA ASP A 34 8.70 4.52 9.98
C ASP A 34 9.11 5.84 9.32
N ARG A 35 8.68 6.07 8.08
CA ARG A 35 9.04 7.25 7.32
C ARG A 35 7.84 7.87 6.62
N LEU A 36 7.86 9.20 6.54
CA LEU A 36 6.91 9.98 5.78
C LEU A 36 7.52 10.33 4.43
N VAL A 37 6.82 10.02 3.34
CA VAL A 37 7.27 10.24 1.97
C VAL A 37 6.31 11.18 1.29
N GLN A 38 6.84 12.31 0.81
CA GLN A 38 6.09 13.30 0.05
C GLN A 38 5.94 12.85 -1.40
N PHE A 39 4.78 13.14 -1.99
CA PHE A 39 4.49 12.87 -3.39
C PHE A 39 3.79 14.05 -4.06
N GLN A 40 3.92 14.12 -5.38
CA GLN A 40 3.21 15.10 -6.20
C GLN A 40 2.88 14.56 -7.59
N SER A 41 1.82 15.09 -8.20
CA SER A 41 1.41 14.76 -9.57
C SER A 41 2.45 15.27 -10.56
N LEU A 42 2.74 14.44 -11.57
CA LEU A 42 3.64 14.83 -12.66
C LEU A 42 2.89 15.62 -13.75
N GLY A 43 3.64 16.34 -14.59
CA GLY A 43 3.13 16.94 -15.82
C GLY A 43 2.38 18.27 -15.67
N SER A 44 2.44 18.89 -14.49
CA SER A 44 1.88 20.23 -14.23
C SER A 44 2.84 21.08 -13.40
N THR A 45 2.85 22.40 -13.62
CA THR A 45 3.62 23.37 -12.82
C THR A 45 2.73 24.59 -12.57
N PRO A 46 2.25 24.82 -11.33
CA PRO A 46 2.47 24.01 -10.12
C PRO A 46 1.82 22.60 -10.19
N PRO A 47 2.26 21.64 -9.34
CA PRO A 47 1.64 20.32 -9.27
C PRO A 47 0.17 20.44 -8.86
N LEU A 48 -0.72 19.76 -9.59
CA LEU A 48 -2.16 19.78 -9.34
C LEU A 48 -2.55 19.01 -8.07
N VAL A 49 -1.84 17.91 -7.77
CA VAL A 49 -2.04 17.13 -6.54
C VAL A 49 -0.73 16.93 -5.82
N THR A 50 -0.76 17.12 -4.51
CA THR A 50 0.36 16.86 -3.60
C THR A 50 -0.12 16.06 -2.39
N GLY A 51 0.81 15.49 -1.64
CA GLY A 51 0.47 14.81 -0.41
C GLY A 51 1.64 14.05 0.18
N ALA A 52 1.32 13.23 1.17
CA ALA A 52 2.28 12.39 1.84
C ALA A 52 1.68 11.02 2.15
N PHE A 53 2.51 9.99 2.10
CA PHE A 53 2.19 8.69 2.66
C PHE A 53 3.26 8.26 3.66
N GLN A 54 2.81 7.50 4.64
CA GLN A 54 3.64 6.87 5.64
C GLN A 54 3.95 5.45 5.20
N GLU A 55 5.23 5.09 5.21
CA GLU A 55 5.70 3.72 5.11
C GLU A 55 6.18 3.25 6.47
N ARG A 56 5.81 2.04 6.86
CA ARG A 56 6.23 1.47 8.12
C ARG A 56 6.55 0.00 7.98
N ILE A 57 7.70 -0.42 8.50
CA ILE A 57 8.11 -1.82 8.56
C ILE A 57 7.95 -2.30 9.99
N VAL A 58 7.21 -3.38 10.18
CA VAL A 58 6.96 -3.98 11.50
C VAL A 58 7.45 -5.42 11.49
N ARG A 59 8.20 -5.80 12.53
CA ARG A 59 8.54 -7.19 12.81
C ARG A 59 7.58 -7.76 13.84
N SER A 60 6.84 -8.79 13.44
CA SER A 60 5.96 -9.56 14.31
C SER A 60 6.73 -10.13 15.50
N ARG A 61 6.15 -10.01 16.71
CA ARG A 61 6.69 -10.64 17.92
C ARG A 61 6.29 -12.10 18.08
N VAL A 62 5.31 -12.55 17.30
CA VAL A 62 4.76 -13.92 17.38
C VAL A 62 5.61 -14.90 16.57
N ASP A 63 5.95 -14.53 15.34
CA ASP A 63 6.57 -15.41 14.34
C ASP A 63 7.81 -14.79 13.67
N GLY A 64 8.23 -13.59 14.08
CA GLY A 64 9.42 -12.91 13.55
C GLY A 64 9.28 -12.40 12.11
N THR A 65 8.13 -12.59 11.47
CA THR A 65 7.86 -12.15 10.10
C THR A 65 7.83 -10.63 9.96
N LEU A 66 8.00 -10.15 8.72
CA LEU A 66 7.92 -8.73 8.39
C LEU A 66 6.56 -8.39 7.77
N ALA A 67 5.99 -7.28 8.20
CA ALA A 67 4.83 -6.63 7.62
C ALA A 67 5.19 -5.21 7.16
N PHE A 68 4.82 -4.89 5.93
CA PHE A 68 5.05 -3.60 5.30
C PHE A 68 3.74 -2.85 5.21
N TYR A 69 3.68 -1.72 5.91
CA TYR A 69 2.50 -0.90 6.06
C TYR A 69 2.64 0.38 5.25
N TYR A 70 1.53 0.78 4.62
CA TYR A 70 1.41 2.01 3.88
C TYR A 70 0.15 2.75 4.32
N ARG A 71 0.20 4.07 4.37
CA ARG A 71 -0.97 4.91 4.67
C ARG A 71 -0.83 6.25 4.00
N ILE A 72 -1.84 6.71 3.29
CA ILE A 72 -1.91 8.10 2.83
C ILE A 72 -2.28 8.96 4.04
N THR A 73 -1.37 9.85 4.42
CA THR A 73 -1.50 10.73 5.60
C THR A 73 -1.83 12.16 5.23
N GLU A 74 -1.63 12.54 3.98
CA GLU A 74 -1.98 13.84 3.44
C GLU A 74 -2.29 13.71 1.96
N LEU A 75 -3.31 14.45 1.51
CA LEU A 75 -3.65 14.63 0.12
C LEU A 75 -4.17 16.06 -0.04
N ARG A 76 -3.77 16.74 -1.12
CA ARG A 76 -4.19 18.09 -1.46
C ARG A 76 -4.43 18.22 -2.96
N GLY A 77 -5.47 18.98 -3.34
CA GLY A 77 -5.76 19.31 -4.74
C GLY A 77 -6.50 18.21 -5.50
N GLY A 78 -6.91 17.13 -4.82
CA GLY A 78 -7.67 16.06 -5.44
C GLY A 78 -8.07 14.94 -4.49
N GLU A 79 -8.58 13.88 -5.09
CA GLU A 79 -8.99 12.64 -4.42
C GLU A 79 -8.30 11.44 -5.06
N LEU A 80 -7.97 10.41 -4.30
CA LEU A 80 -7.47 9.13 -4.83
C LEU A 80 -8.60 8.12 -4.88
N ASP A 81 -8.99 7.74 -6.09
CA ASP A 81 -10.24 7.04 -6.35
C ASP A 81 -10.05 5.63 -6.95
N GLN A 82 -8.85 5.26 -7.46
CA GLN A 82 -8.60 3.92 -8.02
C GLN A 82 -7.67 3.07 -7.16
N PHE A 83 -6.37 3.38 -7.14
CA PHE A 83 -5.41 2.51 -6.46
C PHE A 83 -4.17 3.20 -5.90
N PHE A 84 -3.66 2.63 -4.81
CA PHE A 84 -2.30 2.82 -4.31
C PHE A 84 -1.46 1.61 -4.70
N ARG A 85 -0.41 1.81 -5.48
CA ARG A 85 0.40 0.72 -6.04
C ARG A 85 1.83 0.76 -5.50
N VAL A 86 2.27 -0.40 -5.04
CA VAL A 86 3.64 -0.68 -4.58
C VAL A 86 4.30 -1.60 -5.59
N GLU A 87 5.30 -1.08 -6.31
CA GLU A 87 6.18 -1.90 -7.14
C GLU A 87 7.14 -2.69 -6.26
N LEU A 88 7.24 -3.99 -6.53
CA LEU A 88 8.14 -4.87 -5.80
C LEU A 88 9.51 -4.88 -6.51
N GLY A 89 10.57 -4.85 -5.72
CA GLY A 89 11.91 -5.16 -6.22
C GLY A 89 12.03 -6.62 -6.69
N PRO A 90 13.23 -7.05 -7.14
CA PRO A 90 13.46 -8.44 -7.52
C PRO A 90 13.03 -9.41 -6.41
N LEU A 91 12.14 -10.34 -6.74
CA LEU A 91 11.61 -11.32 -5.80
C LEU A 91 12.59 -12.49 -5.63
N PRO A 92 12.76 -13.01 -4.41
CA PRO A 92 13.63 -14.16 -4.17
C PRO A 92 13.06 -15.43 -4.83
N THR A 93 13.93 -16.42 -4.99
CA THR A 93 13.58 -17.78 -5.43
C THR A 93 13.87 -18.75 -4.28
N PRO A 94 12.88 -19.48 -3.75
CA PRO A 94 11.48 -19.52 -4.18
C PRO A 94 10.72 -18.23 -3.85
N ARG A 95 9.66 -17.97 -4.64
CA ARG A 95 8.83 -16.76 -4.46
C ARG A 95 8.08 -16.83 -3.13
N PRO A 96 8.02 -15.72 -2.37
CA PRO A 96 7.39 -15.73 -1.06
C PRO A 96 5.87 -15.72 -1.19
N THR A 97 5.22 -16.29 -0.17
CA THR A 97 3.79 -16.12 0.07
C THR A 97 3.57 -14.90 0.95
N VAL A 98 2.53 -14.14 0.62
CA VAL A 98 2.16 -12.92 1.31
C VAL A 98 0.72 -12.96 1.77
N GLU A 99 0.49 -12.31 2.90
CA GLU A 99 -0.79 -12.01 3.50
C GLU A 99 -1.08 -10.53 3.30
N VAL A 100 -2.19 -10.17 2.67
CA VAL A 100 -2.53 -8.77 2.35
C VAL A 100 -3.88 -8.39 2.95
N GLU A 101 -3.92 -7.24 3.62
CA GLU A 101 -5.13 -6.69 4.25
C GLU A 101 -4.94 -5.20 4.61
N TYR A 102 -5.92 -4.59 5.28
CA TYR A 102 -5.78 -3.29 5.93
C TYR A 102 -6.27 -3.31 7.39
N ARG A 103 -5.83 -2.36 8.22
CA ARG A 103 -6.19 -2.27 9.63
C ARG A 103 -7.46 -1.45 9.88
N THR A 104 -8.48 -2.07 10.47
CA THR A 104 -9.72 -1.41 10.89
C THR A 104 -9.64 -0.76 12.28
N ASP A 105 -8.61 -1.11 13.05
CA ASP A 105 -8.32 -0.58 14.39
C ASP A 105 -7.15 0.43 14.41
N GLY A 106 -6.67 0.82 13.22
CA GLY A 106 -5.62 1.82 13.05
C GLY A 106 -6.14 3.22 12.73
N LEU A 107 -5.21 4.16 12.54
CA LEU A 107 -5.50 5.52 12.08
C LEU A 107 -6.09 5.53 10.67
N GLY A 108 -6.85 6.57 10.36
CA GLY A 108 -7.55 6.74 9.07
C GLY A 108 -8.94 6.11 9.06
N VAL A 109 -9.69 6.40 8.00
CA VAL A 109 -11.11 6.01 7.89
C VAL A 109 -11.39 5.19 6.65
N ILE A 110 -10.68 5.44 5.54
CA ILE A 110 -10.92 4.76 4.26
C ILE A 110 -10.01 3.53 4.10
N GLY A 111 -10.60 2.35 4.03
CA GLY A 111 -9.87 1.12 3.68
C GLY A 111 -9.96 0.80 2.19
N PRO A 112 -8.96 0.13 1.59
CA PRO A 112 -9.10 -0.46 0.27
C PRO A 112 -10.18 -1.55 0.27
N GLN A 113 -10.86 -1.68 -0.87
CA GLN A 113 -11.90 -2.68 -1.10
C GLN A 113 -11.33 -4.00 -1.67
N GLY A 114 -10.15 -3.94 -2.28
CA GLY A 114 -9.49 -5.12 -2.84
C GLY A 114 -7.99 -4.96 -3.02
N VAL A 115 -7.34 -6.07 -3.40
CA VAL A 115 -5.94 -6.12 -3.79
C VAL A 115 -5.78 -6.78 -5.16
N LEU A 116 -4.96 -6.19 -6.01
CA LEU A 116 -4.51 -6.80 -7.27
C LEU A 116 -3.01 -7.06 -7.21
N PHE A 117 -2.57 -8.18 -7.76
CA PHE A 117 -1.17 -8.45 -8.05
C PHE A 117 -1.00 -8.70 -9.55
N ASP A 118 -0.08 -7.99 -10.19
CA ASP A 118 0.13 -8.09 -11.65
C ASP A 118 1.42 -8.84 -12.05
N GLY A 119 2.05 -9.52 -11.08
CA GLY A 119 3.33 -10.21 -11.26
C GLY A 119 4.54 -9.37 -10.84
N ALA A 120 4.40 -8.05 -10.71
CA ALA A 120 5.46 -7.13 -10.33
C ALA A 120 5.07 -6.12 -9.24
N ALA A 121 3.77 -5.85 -9.06
CA ALA A 121 3.30 -4.86 -8.12
C ALA A 121 2.03 -5.31 -7.38
N ILE A 122 1.91 -4.84 -6.13
CA ILE A 122 0.69 -4.96 -5.32
C ILE A 122 -0.07 -3.65 -5.43
N SER A 123 -1.33 -3.70 -5.83
CA SER A 123 -2.21 -2.53 -5.91
C SER A 123 -3.36 -2.67 -4.93
N PHE A 124 -3.47 -1.75 -3.98
CA PHE A 124 -4.60 -1.60 -3.08
C PHE A 124 -5.67 -0.76 -3.76
N VAL A 125 -6.84 -1.35 -3.97
CA VAL A 125 -7.91 -0.82 -4.82
C VAL A 125 -8.96 -0.14 -3.95
N PHE A 126 -9.26 1.14 -4.20
CA PHE A 126 -10.29 1.93 -3.49
C PHE A 126 -11.62 2.02 -4.25
N SER A 127 -11.61 1.78 -5.57
CA SER A 127 -12.81 1.56 -6.38
C SER A 127 -12.94 0.08 -6.75
N ALA A 128 -13.90 -0.65 -6.19
CA ALA A 128 -14.28 -1.92 -6.77
C ALA A 128 -14.71 -1.72 -8.22
N SER A 129 -14.47 -2.72 -9.05
CA SER A 129 -14.88 -2.83 -10.46
C SER A 129 -16.41 -2.80 -10.68
N SER A 130 -17.20 -2.38 -9.70
CA SER A 130 -18.62 -2.10 -9.81
C SER A 130 -18.83 -0.61 -10.12
N PRO A 131 -19.56 -0.25 -11.19
CA PRO A 131 -19.90 1.15 -11.42
C PRO A 131 -20.74 1.68 -10.24
N GLY A 132 -20.23 2.70 -9.55
CA GLY A 132 -21.01 3.52 -8.62
C GLY A 132 -20.61 3.54 -7.14
N ARG A 133 -19.56 2.86 -6.69
CA ARG A 133 -19.10 2.98 -5.29
C ARG A 133 -17.58 3.05 -5.13
N THR A 134 -17.03 4.17 -5.57
CA THR A 134 -15.71 4.61 -5.15
C THR A 134 -15.81 5.24 -3.76
N ILE A 135 -14.97 4.80 -2.82
CA ILE A 135 -14.79 5.53 -1.56
C ILE A 135 -13.40 6.16 -1.64
N PRO A 136 -13.31 7.40 -2.14
CA PRO A 136 -12.04 8.01 -2.39
C PRO A 136 -11.32 8.33 -1.08
N VAL A 137 -9.99 8.28 -1.12
CA VAL A 137 -9.17 8.95 -0.12
C VAL A 137 -9.19 10.44 -0.46
N THR A 138 -9.57 11.28 0.49
CA THR A 138 -9.67 12.74 0.31
C THR A 138 -8.80 13.48 1.33
N GLU A 139 -8.71 14.79 1.20
CA GLU A 139 -8.00 15.65 2.18
C GLU A 139 -8.55 15.49 3.62
N THR A 140 -9.83 15.15 3.77
CA THR A 140 -10.52 15.01 5.06
C THR A 140 -10.79 13.56 5.45
N ALA A 141 -10.66 12.62 4.51
CA ALA A 141 -10.91 11.19 4.72
C ALA A 141 -9.70 10.38 4.25
N LEU A 142 -8.70 10.30 5.13
CA LEU A 142 -7.42 9.64 4.84
C LEU A 142 -7.50 8.11 4.92
N SER A 143 -6.52 7.45 4.29
CA SER A 143 -6.51 6.00 4.24
C SER A 143 -6.22 5.38 5.60
N ARG A 144 -6.73 4.17 5.78
CA ARG A 144 -6.26 3.23 6.80
C ARG A 144 -4.89 2.69 6.41
N PHE A 145 -4.20 2.13 7.39
CA PHE A 145 -2.99 1.37 7.13
C PHE A 145 -3.32 0.11 6.32
N MET A 146 -2.83 0.05 5.09
CA MET A 146 -2.83 -1.14 4.24
C MET A 146 -1.49 -1.84 4.34
N PHE A 147 -1.45 -3.15 4.22
CA PHE A 147 -0.22 -3.89 4.38
C PHE A 147 -0.15 -5.17 3.58
N PHE A 148 1.08 -5.61 3.33
CA PHE A 148 1.38 -7.01 3.02
C PHE A 148 2.40 -7.54 4.03
N LYS A 149 2.20 -8.77 4.49
CA LYS A 149 3.01 -9.50 5.46
C LYS A 149 3.61 -10.71 4.77
N LEU A 150 4.89 -10.98 4.99
CA LEU A 150 5.53 -12.22 4.54
C LEU A 150 5.07 -13.37 5.44
N THR A 151 4.61 -14.48 4.86
CA THR A 151 4.14 -15.64 5.65
C THR A 151 5.25 -16.66 5.93
N SER A 152 6.40 -16.56 5.26
CA SER A 152 7.61 -17.29 5.61
C SER A 152 8.64 -16.34 6.23
N ALA A 153 9.10 -16.69 7.42
CA ALA A 153 10.29 -16.09 8.00
C ALA A 153 11.51 -16.67 7.27
N GLU A 154 12.13 -15.92 6.35
CA GLU A 154 13.52 -16.26 6.04
C GLU A 154 14.38 -15.88 7.24
N SER A 155 14.62 -16.89 8.08
CA SER A 155 15.48 -16.88 9.26
C SER A 155 16.96 -16.83 8.88
N SER A 156 17.38 -15.94 7.98
CA SER A 156 18.80 -15.86 7.60
C SER A 156 19.63 -14.99 8.55
N GLY A 157 19.04 -14.42 9.61
CA GLY A 157 19.76 -13.56 10.57
C GLY A 157 20.36 -12.29 9.95
N ARG A 158 20.27 -12.14 8.63
CA ARG A 158 20.49 -10.91 7.90
C ARG A 158 19.14 -10.21 7.85
N PRO A 159 19.03 -8.93 8.26
CA PRO A 159 17.84 -8.17 7.91
C PRO A 159 17.67 -8.36 6.42
N ILE A 160 16.50 -8.82 5.97
CA ILE A 160 16.27 -8.81 4.54
C ILE A 160 16.52 -7.37 4.14
N THR A 161 17.53 -7.15 3.32
CA THR A 161 17.75 -5.90 2.63
C THR A 161 16.66 -5.79 1.56
N TYR A 162 15.39 -5.87 1.98
CA TYR A 162 14.32 -5.02 1.50
C TYR A 162 14.58 -3.67 2.16
N ALA A 163 15.76 -3.11 1.93
CA ALA A 163 16.03 -1.76 2.37
C ALA A 163 14.99 -0.89 1.66
N ALA A 164 14.55 0.14 2.34
CA ALA A 164 13.54 1.06 1.85
C ALA A 164 14.01 1.84 0.59
N ASP A 165 15.19 1.50 0.04
CA ASP A 165 15.75 1.87 -1.27
C ASP A 165 15.38 0.88 -2.41
N ARG A 166 14.75 -0.26 -2.11
CA ARG A 166 14.45 -1.36 -3.06
C ARG A 166 12.98 -1.70 -3.26
N PHE A 167 12.05 -1.01 -2.58
CA PHE A 167 10.68 -0.95 -3.08
C PHE A 167 10.67 0.00 -4.29
N GLY A 168 10.17 -0.51 -5.42
CA GLY A 168 10.10 0.23 -6.67
C GLY A 168 9.19 1.44 -6.56
N ARG A 169 9.01 2.15 -7.67
CA ARG A 169 8.21 3.39 -7.70
C ARG A 169 6.84 3.14 -7.07
N ILE A 170 6.52 3.91 -6.02
CA ILE A 170 5.14 4.02 -5.57
C ILE A 170 4.41 4.86 -6.59
N SER A 171 3.33 4.32 -7.14
CA SER A 171 2.47 5.01 -8.07
C SER A 171 1.04 5.01 -7.54
N MET A 172 0.34 6.10 -7.78
CA MET A 172 -1.08 6.23 -7.46
C MET A 172 -1.82 6.50 -8.77
N ARG A 173 -3.01 5.91 -8.94
CA ARG A 173 -3.90 6.20 -10.07
C ARG A 173 -5.30 6.51 -9.59
N GLY A 174 -6.05 7.17 -10.46
CA GLY A 174 -7.39 7.63 -10.13
C GLY A 174 -7.36 8.93 -9.32
N VAL A 175 -6.38 9.79 -9.58
CA VAL A 175 -6.37 11.09 -8.94
C VAL A 175 -7.24 12.06 -9.72
N ARG A 176 -8.38 12.42 -9.13
CA ARG A 176 -9.30 13.40 -9.72
C ARG A 176 -9.08 14.77 -9.08
N TRP A 177 -9.06 15.78 -9.93
CA TRP A 177 -9.13 17.19 -9.53
C TRP A 177 -10.52 17.72 -9.90
N ALA A 178 -10.92 18.83 -9.31
CA ALA A 178 -12.29 19.39 -9.39
C ALA A 178 -12.90 19.52 -10.80
N THR A 179 -12.12 19.42 -11.89
CA THR A 179 -12.61 19.49 -13.28
C THR A 179 -12.00 18.45 -14.24
N GLY A 180 -11.40 17.33 -13.78
CA GLY A 180 -10.93 16.27 -14.70
C GLY A 180 -10.12 15.10 -14.09
N VAL A 181 -9.60 14.22 -14.96
CA VAL A 181 -8.75 13.05 -14.61
C VAL A 181 -7.29 13.36 -14.98
N ILE A 182 -6.36 13.26 -14.02
CA ILE A 182 -4.92 13.44 -14.29
C ILE A 182 -4.26 12.08 -14.54
N GLY A 183 -3.45 12.00 -15.59
CA GLY A 183 -2.66 10.83 -15.95
C GLY A 183 -1.61 10.44 -14.89
N ASN A 184 -2.01 9.55 -14.00
CA ASN A 184 -1.45 8.21 -13.79
C ASN A 184 -0.05 7.93 -13.23
N SER A 185 0.76 8.92 -12.88
CA SER A 185 2.07 8.65 -12.25
C SER A 185 2.45 9.70 -11.21
N PHE A 186 2.87 9.24 -10.03
CA PHE A 186 3.43 10.05 -8.96
C PHE A 186 4.87 9.59 -8.73
N HIS A 187 5.74 10.50 -8.30
CA HIS A 187 7.08 10.15 -7.85
C HIS A 187 7.32 10.67 -6.43
N PRO A 188 8.04 9.90 -5.60
CA PRO A 188 8.57 10.42 -4.35
C PRO A 188 9.38 11.69 -4.62
N VAL A 189 9.16 12.72 -3.81
CA VAL A 189 10.03 13.89 -3.80
C VAL A 189 11.16 13.59 -2.81
N PHE A 190 12.34 13.26 -3.33
CA PHE A 190 13.55 13.18 -2.53
C PHE A 190 14.16 14.58 -2.42
N SER A 191 14.35 15.05 -1.19
CA SER A 191 15.12 16.26 -0.88
C SER A 191 16.61 16.00 -1.01
#